data_AF-A0A7C7UBC8-F1
#
_entry.id   AF-A0A7C7UBC8-F1
#
_cell.length_a   1.000
_cell.length_b   1.000
_cell.length_c   1.000
_cell.angle_alpha   90.00
_cell.angle_beta   90.00
_cell.angle_gamma   90.00
#
_symmetry.space_group_name_H-M   'P 1'
#
loop_
_entity.id
_entity.type
_entity.pdbx_description
1 polymer ?
#
loop_
_entity_poly.entity_id
_entity_poly.type
_entity_poly.pdbx_seq_one_letter_code
_entity_poly.pdbx_strand_id
1 'polypeptide(L)' 'MGEPTFEPQSDLAGAPGTQTIRFEAVGTGQTTLRLVYHRPWEEDVEPEETFSIQVVVR' A
#
# COMPACT_ATOMS: atom_id res chain seq x y z
N MET A 1 -11.74 10.71 1.77
CA MET A 1 -10.96 9.49 2.09
C MET A 1 -11.86 8.28 2.11
N GLY A 2 -11.41 7.16 1.55
CA GLY A 2 -12.21 5.94 1.44
C GLY A 2 -11.40 4.69 1.76
N GLU A 3 -12.10 3.56 1.87
CA GLU A 3 -11.49 2.23 2.08
C GLU A 3 -10.59 1.86 0.88
N PRO A 4 -9.49 1.11 1.10
CA PRO A 4 -8.69 0.58 0.01
C PRO A 4 -9.54 -0.24 -0.95
N THR A 5 -9.36 -0.02 -2.26
CA THR A 5 -10.06 -0.81 -3.29
C THR A 5 -9.13 -1.88 -3.86
N PHE A 6 -9.68 -3.03 -4.22
CA PHE A 6 -8.94 -4.12 -4.87
C PHE A 6 -9.61 -4.49 -6.19
N GLU A 7 -8.82 -4.57 -7.26
CA GLU A 7 -9.27 -4.89 -8.61
C GLU A 7 -8.48 -6.10 -9.14
N PRO A 8 -9.11 -7.27 -9.35
CA PRO A 8 -8.43 -8.43 -9.93
C PRO A 8 -8.18 -8.21 -11.43
N GLN A 9 -7.10 -8.77 -11.96
CA GLN A 9 -6.76 -8.68 -13.40
C GLN A 9 -7.65 -9.56 -14.29
N SER A 10 -8.30 -10.58 -13.70
CA SER A 10 -9.24 -11.46 -14.38
C SER A 10 -10.14 -12.18 -13.37
N ASP A 11 -11.22 -12.82 -13.84
CA ASP A 11 -12.15 -13.59 -13.01
C ASP A 11 -11.62 -14.99 -12.61
N LEU A 12 -10.38 -15.32 -12.95
CA LEU A 12 -9.78 -16.61 -12.62
C LEU A 12 -9.38 -16.67 -11.13
N ALA A 13 -9.60 -17.83 -10.50
CA ALA A 13 -9.13 -18.07 -9.14
C ALA A 13 -7.60 -17.97 -9.05
N GLY A 14 -7.10 -17.18 -8.10
CA GLY A 14 -5.67 -16.92 -7.93
C GLY A 14 -5.09 -15.87 -8.88
N ALA A 15 -5.92 -15.19 -9.68
CA ALA A 15 -5.45 -14.07 -10.49
C ALA A 15 -4.84 -12.96 -9.60
N PRO A 16 -3.75 -12.30 -10.04
CA PRO A 16 -3.23 -11.14 -9.35
C PRO A 16 -4.24 -10.00 -9.41
N GLY A 17 -4.10 -9.03 -8.51
CA GLY A 17 -4.91 -7.82 -8.52
C GLY A 17 -4.13 -6.60 -8.08
N THR A 18 -4.70 -5.43 -8.30
CA THR A 18 -4.16 -4.14 -7.90
C THR A 18 -4.93 -3.62 -6.70
N GLN A 19 -4.20 -3.25 -5.64
CA GLN A 19 -4.77 -2.53 -4.50
C GLN A 19 -4.52 -1.02 -4.66
N THR A 20 -5.57 -0.22 -4.57
CA THR A 20 -5.48 1.24 -4.60
C THR A 20 -5.75 1.81 -3.22
N ILE A 21 -4.75 2.51 -2.68
CA ILE A 21 -4.83 3.22 -1.39
C ILE A 21 -4.70 4.72 -1.67
N ARG A 22 -5.65 5.53 -1.16
CA ARG A 22 -5.71 6.98 -1.41
C ARG A 22 -5.29 7.75 -0.16
N PHE A 23 -4.39 8.70 -0.34
CA PHE A 23 -3.87 9.59 0.70
C PHE A 23 -4.07 11.06 0.31
N GLU A 24 -4.07 11.95 1.31
CA GLU A 24 -4.33 13.39 1.19
C GLU A 24 -3.31 14.06 2.10
N ALA A 25 -2.64 15.06 1.56
CA ALA A 25 -1.73 15.86 2.35
C ALA A 25 -2.54 16.77 3.28
N VAL A 26 -2.30 16.66 4.59
CA VAL A 26 -2.96 17.49 5.60
C VAL A 26 -2.16 18.74 5.97
N GLY A 27 -0.94 18.88 5.41
CA GLY A 27 -0.05 20.00 5.67
C GLY A 27 1.22 19.93 4.83
N THR A 28 1.98 21.03 4.83
CA THR A 28 3.28 21.12 4.16
C THR A 28 4.37 20.41 4.95
N GLY A 29 5.41 19.95 4.26
CA GLY A 29 6.54 19.25 4.87
C GLY A 29 7.00 18.04 4.05
N GLN A 30 7.73 17.15 4.69
CA GLN A 30 8.30 15.95 4.09
C GLN A 30 7.97 14.74 4.95
N THR A 31 7.48 13.66 4.33
CA THR A 31 7.15 12.41 5.00
C THR A 31 7.50 11.21 4.14
N THR A 32 7.90 10.10 4.76
CA THR A 32 8.23 8.86 4.06
C THR A 32 7.00 7.97 4.02
N LEU A 33 6.49 7.70 2.81
CA LEU A 33 5.44 6.72 2.60
C LEU A 33 6.09 5.35 2.39
N ARG A 34 5.78 4.40 3.28
CA ARG A 34 6.26 3.03 3.23
C ARG A 34 5.08 2.07 3.14
N LEU A 35 5.10 1.19 2.14
CA LEU A 35 4.15 0.11 1.95
C LEU A 35 4.91 -1.22 2.10
N VAL A 36 4.40 -2.13 2.93
CA VAL A 36 5.00 -3.44 3.20
C VAL A 36 4.06 -4.54 2.76
N TYR A 37 4.56 -5.46 1.94
CA TYR A 37 3.83 -6.63 1.50
C TYR A 37 4.09 -7.78 2.47
N HIS A 38 3.12 -8.07 3.32
CA HIS A 38 3.19 -9.11 4.35
C HIS A 38 1.79 -9.66 4.64
N ARG A 39 1.73 -10.83 5.25
CA ARG A 39 0.47 -11.37 5.78
C ARG A 39 0.21 -10.76 7.15
N PRO A 40 -0.93 -10.08 7.38
CA PRO A 40 -1.16 -9.34 8.61
C PRO A 40 -1.35 -10.22 9.86
N TRP A 41 -1.42 -11.54 9.71
CA TRP A 41 -1.55 -12.51 10.80
C TRP A 41 -0.24 -13.24 11.13
N GLU A 42 0.84 -12.99 10.39
CA GLU A 42 2.15 -13.55 10.70
C GLU A 42 2.84 -12.64 11.73
N GLU A 43 3.14 -13.20 12.90
CA GLU A 43 3.89 -12.50 13.95
C GLU A 43 5.39 -12.68 13.73
N ASP A 44 6.16 -11.62 13.94
CA ASP A 44 7.64 -11.63 13.87
C ASP A 44 8.26 -12.12 12.54
N VAL A 45 7.52 -12.00 11.43
CA VAL A 45 8.02 -12.30 10.07
C VAL A 45 8.32 -11.00 9.32
N GLU A 46 9.50 -10.93 8.69
CA GLU A 46 9.88 -9.80 7.85
C GLU A 46 8.98 -9.72 6.59
N PRO A 47 8.61 -8.51 6.11
CA PRO A 47 7.83 -8.38 4.88
C PRO A 47 8.54 -8.99 3.69
N GLU A 48 7.78 -9.69 2.83
CA GLU A 48 8.32 -10.26 1.59
C GLU A 48 8.83 -9.16 0.65
N GLU A 49 8.13 -8.03 0.60
CA GLU A 49 8.54 -6.86 -0.19
C GLU A 49 8.26 -5.55 0.55
N THR A 50 9.08 -4.53 0.26
CA THR A 50 8.90 -3.17 0.78
C THR A 50 9.06 -2.15 -0.32
N PHE A 51 8.08 -1.25 -0.43
CA PHE A 51 8.12 -0.06 -1.27
C PHE A 51 8.23 1.18 -0.38
N SER A 52 9.14 2.09 -0.71
CA SER A 52 9.39 3.30 0.08
C SER A 52 9.67 4.50 -0.81
N ILE A 53 8.97 5.60 -0.58
CA ILE A 53 9.17 6.87 -1.29
C ILE A 53 9.14 8.05 -0.33
N GLN A 54 9.86 9.11 -0.71
CA GLN A 54 9.79 10.39 -0.02
C GLN A 54 8.71 11.26 -0.66
N VAL A 55 7.70 11.64 0.13
CA VAL A 55 6.66 12.59 -0.27
C VAL A 55 7.03 13.97 0.27
N VAL A 56 7.10 14.96 -0.62
CA VAL A 56 7.36 16.37 -0.28
C VAL A 56 6.14 17.19 -0.67
N VAL A 57 5.54 17.86 0.31
CA VAL A 57 4.38 18.76 0.15
C VAL A 57 4.88 20.19 0.39
N ARG A 58 4.68 21.07 -0.60
CA ARG A 58 5.13 22.46 -0.58
C ARG A 58 3.95 23.42 -0.58
#